data_AF-A0A3B8K6W3-F1
#
_entry.id   AF-A0A3B8K6W3-F1
#
_cell.length_a   1.000
_cell.length_b   1.000
_cell.length_c   1.000
_cell.angle_alpha   90.00
_cell.angle_beta   90.00
_cell.angle_gamma   90.00
#
_symmetry.space_group_name_H-M   'P 1'
#
loop_
_entity.id
_entity.type
_entity.pdbx_description
1 polymer ?
#
loop_
_entity_poly.entity_id
_entity_poly.type
_entity_poly.pdbx_seq_one_letter_code
_entity_poly.pdbx_strand_id
1 'polypeptide(L)'
;VAGGLRVLETGADLAVAAAIISSFSNRAIDRRTVFFGELGLSGEVRPVPRGEGRVAESAKLGFSRLVIPAANKLESRKVVEGLSVVALRSAAELNEVVREQRDQA
;
A
#
# COMPACT_ATOMS: atom_id res chain seq x y z
N VAL A 1 15.67 3.50 5.41
CA VAL A 1 14.44 3.25 6.21
C VAL A 1 14.82 2.77 7.61
N ALA A 2 13.89 2.56 8.55
CA ALA A 2 14.22 2.08 9.90
C ALA A 2 15.20 0.88 9.83
N GLY A 3 16.21 0.87 10.70
CA GLY A 3 17.27 -0.15 10.68
C GLY A 3 18.37 0.04 9.62
N GLY A 4 18.44 1.19 8.94
CA GLY A 4 19.56 1.51 8.02
C GLY A 4 19.48 0.84 6.64
N LEU A 5 18.39 0.16 6.33
CA LEU A 5 18.17 -0.49 5.04
C LEU A 5 18.09 0.55 3.91
N ARG A 6 18.71 0.23 2.78
CA ARG A 6 18.58 0.96 1.51
C ARG A 6 17.46 0.34 0.68
N VAL A 7 16.52 1.17 0.25
CA VAL A 7 15.44 0.78 -0.66
C VAL A 7 15.74 1.40 -2.01
N LEU A 8 15.97 0.56 -3.02
CA LEU A 8 16.37 0.97 -4.38
C LEU A 8 15.34 0.49 -5.41
N GLU A 9 14.06 0.66 -5.09
CA GLU A 9 12.95 0.30 -5.98
C GLU A 9 11.86 1.36 -5.96
N THR A 10 11.13 1.51 -7.07
CA THR A 10 10.00 2.44 -7.20
C THR A 10 8.76 1.94 -6.48
N GLY A 11 8.69 0.65 -6.12
CA GLY A 11 7.53 0.10 -5.43
C GLY A 11 7.32 0.63 -4.01
N ALA A 12 8.29 1.38 -3.46
CA ALA A 12 8.18 2.01 -2.16
C ALA A 12 7.55 3.41 -2.20
N ASP A 13 7.35 4.01 -3.38
CA ASP A 13 6.87 5.39 -3.50
C ASP A 13 5.51 5.58 -2.82
N LEU A 14 4.57 4.64 -3.05
CA LEU A 14 3.25 4.69 -2.43
C LEU A 14 3.31 4.61 -0.89
N ALA A 15 4.23 3.82 -0.34
CA ALA A 15 4.44 3.71 1.11
C ALA A 15 5.02 5.01 1.70
N VAL A 16 5.95 5.65 1.00
CA VAL A 16 6.51 6.95 1.39
C VAL A 16 5.43 8.03 1.33
N ALA A 17 4.63 8.07 0.27
CA ALA A 17 3.51 9.00 0.14
C ALA A 17 2.49 8.80 1.28
N ALA A 18 2.14 7.56 1.60
CA ALA A 18 1.24 7.24 2.70
C ALA A 18 1.79 7.75 4.05
N ALA A 19 3.08 7.54 4.32
CA ALA A 19 3.73 8.02 5.54
C ALA A 19 3.73 9.56 5.63
N ILE A 20 3.97 10.26 4.52
CA ILE A 20 3.91 11.73 4.47
C ILE A 20 2.48 12.23 4.74
N ILE A 21 1.48 11.66 4.06
CA ILE A 21 0.07 12.03 4.26
C ILE A 21 -0.38 11.75 5.70
N SER A 22 0.00 10.60 6.25
CA SER A 22 -0.28 10.22 7.64
C SER A 22 0.30 11.23 8.63
N SER A 23 1.58 11.59 8.46
CA SER A 23 2.24 12.58 9.30
C SER A 23 1.61 13.97 9.17
N PHE A 24 1.36 14.41 7.94
CA PHE A 24 0.76 15.71 7.66
C PHE A 24 -0.67 15.83 8.20
N SER A 25 -1.47 14.76 8.09
CA SER A 25 -2.85 14.74 8.56
C SER A 25 -3.00 14.35 10.04
N ASN A 26 -1.90 14.05 10.72
CA ASN A 26 -1.87 13.52 12.09
C ASN A 26 -2.81 12.32 12.28
N ARG A 27 -2.78 11.38 11.31
CA ARG A 27 -3.60 10.15 11.34
C ARG A 27 -2.70 8.95 11.31
N ALA A 28 -2.76 8.14 12.36
CA ALA A 28 -2.02 6.89 12.41
C ALA A 28 -2.57 5.90 11.37
N ILE A 29 -1.66 5.23 10.67
CA ILE A 29 -1.98 4.09 9.82
C ILE A 29 -1.89 2.83 10.66
N ASP A 30 -2.85 1.93 10.50
CA ASP A 30 -2.85 0.60 11.10
C ASP A 30 -1.54 -0.15 10.77
N ARG A 31 -0.93 -0.71 11.82
CA ARG A 31 0.40 -1.34 11.74
C ARG A 31 0.41 -2.63 10.89
N ARG A 32 -0.76 -3.19 10.58
CA ARG A 32 -0.94 -4.37 9.73
C ARG A 32 -1.39 -3.99 8.31
N THR A 33 -1.16 -2.74 7.89
CA THR A 33 -1.34 -2.30 6.50
C THR A 33 -0.01 -2.25 5.73
N VAL A 34 0.01 -2.85 4.54
CA VAL A 34 1.12 -2.77 3.58
C VAL A 34 0.74 -1.86 2.42
N PHE A 35 1.68 -1.02 2.00
CA PHE A 35 1.57 -0.19 0.80
C PHE A 35 2.69 -0.58 -0.15
N PHE A 36 2.38 -0.76 -1.43
CA PHE A 36 3.38 -0.78 -2.48
C PHE A 36 2.79 -0.24 -3.76
N GLY A 37 3.63 0.36 -4.60
CA GLY A 37 3.21 1.01 -5.83
C GLY A 37 4.20 2.09 -6.22
N GLU A 38 4.37 2.27 -7.52
CA GLU A 38 5.11 3.41 -8.06
C GLU A 38 4.15 4.59 -8.18
N LEU A 39 4.60 5.77 -7.76
CA LEU A 39 3.80 6.99 -7.81
C LEU A 39 4.36 7.92 -8.87
N GLY A 40 3.59 8.15 -9.93
CA GLY A 40 3.95 9.14 -10.93
C GLY A 40 3.66 10.56 -10.46
N LEU A 41 4.38 11.52 -11.02
CA LEU A 41 4.25 12.93 -10.66
C LEU A 41 2.89 13.53 -11.05
N SER A 42 2.17 12.93 -12.00
CA SER A 42 0.80 13.34 -12.33
C SER A 42 -0.23 12.79 -11.33
N GLY A 43 0.24 12.05 -10.32
CA GLY A 43 -0.58 11.46 -9.28
C GLY A 43 -1.12 10.08 -9.63
N GLU A 44 -0.68 9.45 -10.71
CA GLU A 44 -1.09 8.11 -11.10
C GLU A 44 -0.36 7.04 -10.28
N VAL A 45 -1.07 5.96 -9.93
CA VAL A 45 -0.49 4.81 -9.22
C VAL A 45 -0.23 3.69 -10.22
N ARG A 46 1.04 3.33 -10.38
CA ARG A 46 1.54 2.43 -11.42
C ARG A 46 1.88 1.05 -10.84
N PRO A 47 1.73 -0.02 -11.64
CA PRO A 47 2.00 -1.38 -11.18
C PRO A 47 3.49 -1.60 -10.96
N VAL A 48 3.82 -2.44 -9.98
CA VAL A 48 5.20 -2.84 -9.65
C VAL A 48 5.47 -4.29 -10.06
N PRO A 49 6.74 -4.64 -10.35
CA PRO A 49 7.12 -6.02 -10.60
C PRO A 49 6.77 -6.95 -9.43
N ARG A 50 6.38 -8.18 -9.76
CA ARG A 50 6.10 -9.27 -8.80
C ARG A 50 5.05 -8.93 -7.73
N GLY A 51 4.00 -8.17 -8.08
CA GLY A 51 2.94 -7.79 -7.12
C GLY A 51 2.27 -8.97 -6.43
N GLU A 52 1.97 -10.06 -7.15
CA GLU A 52 1.40 -11.28 -6.53
C GLU A 52 2.31 -11.88 -5.45
N GLY A 53 3.62 -11.89 -5.69
CA GLY A 53 4.60 -12.34 -4.71
C GLY A 53 4.61 -11.47 -3.46
N ARG A 54 4.48 -10.15 -3.62
CA ARG A 54 4.37 -9.21 -2.49
C ARG A 54 3.10 -9.42 -1.68
N VAL A 55 1.97 -9.68 -2.35
CA VAL A 55 0.70 -10.00 -1.68
C VAL A 55 0.81 -11.29 -0.87
N ALA A 56 1.33 -12.35 -1.48
CA ALA A 56 1.51 -13.64 -0.81
C ALA A 56 2.43 -13.54 0.41
N GLU A 57 3.54 -12.82 0.30
CA GLU A 57 4.48 -12.64 1.41
C GLU A 57 3.89 -11.78 2.53
N SER A 58 3.18 -10.71 2.19
CA SER A 58 2.48 -9.87 3.18
C SER A 58 1.48 -10.70 4.00
N ALA A 59 0.75 -11.59 3.34
CA ALA A 59 -0.20 -12.46 4.02
C ALA A 59 0.49 -13.47 4.95
N LYS A 60 1.60 -14.09 4.51
CA LYS A 60 2.41 -15.00 5.36
C LYS A 60 2.97 -14.31 6.60
N LEU A 61 3.35 -13.04 6.47
CA LEU A 61 3.86 -12.22 7.57
C LEU A 61 2.74 -11.70 8.51
N GLY A 62 1.47 -12.01 8.24
CA GLY A 62 0.35 -11.71 9.13
C GLY A 62 -0.21 -10.29 9.00
N PHE A 63 0.06 -9.61 7.89
CA PHE A 63 -0.63 -8.36 7.55
C PHE A 63 -2.09 -8.64 7.20
N SER A 64 -2.99 -7.73 7.57
CA SER A 64 -4.44 -7.86 7.37
C SER A 64 -4.96 -6.96 6.24
N ARG A 65 -4.18 -5.98 5.81
CA ARG A 65 -4.58 -5.01 4.78
C ARG A 65 -3.46 -4.70 3.81
N LEU A 66 -3.80 -4.59 2.53
CA LEU A 66 -2.92 -4.12 1.46
C LEU A 66 -3.54 -2.96 0.70
N VAL A 67 -2.70 -2.00 0.33
CA VAL A 67 -3.04 -0.86 -0.52
C VAL A 67 -2.08 -0.87 -1.70
N ILE A 68 -2.59 -1.17 -2.90
CA ILE A 68 -1.76 -1.58 -4.06
C ILE A 68 -2.23 -0.89 -5.35
N PRO A 69 -1.45 -0.92 -6.45
CA PRO A 69 -1.87 -0.39 -7.74
C PRO A 69 -2.99 -1.25 -8.31
N ALA A 70 -4.05 -0.63 -8.84
CA ALA A 70 -5.15 -1.34 -9.48
C ALA A 70 -4.71 -2.18 -10.69
N ALA A 71 -3.62 -1.77 -11.35
CA ALA A 71 -3.04 -2.45 -12.50
C ALA A 71 -2.10 -3.62 -12.12
N ASN A 72 -1.77 -3.82 -10.85
CA ASN A 72 -1.20 -5.09 -10.42
C ASN A 72 -2.33 -6.12 -10.50
N LYS A 73 -2.54 -6.67 -11.71
CA LYS A 73 -3.53 -7.70 -12.00
C LYS A 73 -3.42 -8.78 -10.93
N LEU A 74 -4.39 -8.81 -10.03
CA LEU A 74 -4.61 -9.94 -9.16
C LEU A 74 -5.29 -10.97 -10.05
N GLU A 75 -4.53 -11.85 -10.70
CA GLU A 75 -5.09 -13.00 -11.39
C GLU A 75 -5.78 -13.87 -10.33
N SER A 76 -7.06 -13.56 -10.09
CA SER A 76 -8.07 -14.36 -9.41
C SER A 76 -7.68 -15.06 -8.10
N ARG A 77 -8.24 -14.56 -6.99
CA ARG A 77 -8.88 -15.39 -5.94
C ARG A 77 -8.03 -16.39 -5.15
N LYS A 78 -6.72 -16.20 -5.02
CA LYS A 78 -6.06 -16.54 -3.75
C LYS A 78 -6.05 -15.31 -2.85
N VAL A 79 -7.25 -14.77 -2.59
CA VAL A 79 -7.45 -13.93 -1.41
C VAL A 79 -7.07 -14.85 -0.26
N VAL A 80 -5.90 -14.61 0.34
CA VAL A 80 -5.57 -15.26 1.59
C VAL A 80 -6.71 -14.87 2.53
N GLU A 81 -7.44 -15.86 3.06
CA GLU A 81 -8.60 -15.62 3.91
C GLU A 81 -8.23 -14.60 5.00
N GLY A 82 -9.03 -13.54 5.12
CA GLY A 82 -8.78 -12.45 6.07
C GLY A 82 -7.91 -11.29 5.57
N LEU A 83 -7.42 -11.30 4.32
CA LEU A 83 -6.64 -10.22 3.75
C LEU A 83 -7.52 -9.20 2.99
N SER A 84 -7.64 -7.99 3.54
CA SER A 84 -8.29 -6.87 2.86
C SER A 84 -7.37 -6.25 1.81
N VAL A 85 -7.83 -6.06 0.57
CA VAL A 85 -7.04 -5.45 -0.49
C VAL A 85 -7.77 -4.24 -1.05
N VAL A 86 -7.11 -3.09 -1.05
CA VAL A 86 -7.57 -1.82 -1.61
C VAL A 86 -6.70 -1.49 -2.81
N ALA A 87 -7.34 -1.38 -3.96
CA ALA A 87 -6.69 -1.07 -5.23
C ALA A 87 -6.81 0.43 -5.52
N LEU A 88 -5.68 1.09 -5.80
CA LEU A 88 -5.61 2.52 -6.10
C LEU A 88 -5.26 2.77 -7.57
N ARG A 89 -5.84 3.82 -8.14
CA ARG A 89 -5.44 4.36 -9.45
C ARG A 89 -4.71 5.69 -9.31
N SER A 90 -4.88 6.39 -8.18
CA SER A 90 -4.36 7.74 -7.99
C SER A 90 -3.94 8.06 -6.56
N ALA A 91 -3.12 9.11 -6.41
CA ALA A 91 -2.72 9.69 -5.13
C ALA A 91 -3.90 10.29 -4.35
N ALA A 92 -4.94 10.74 -5.05
CA ALA A 92 -6.15 11.27 -4.42
C ALA A 92 -6.86 10.18 -3.60
N GLU A 93 -7.01 8.98 -4.17
CA GLU A 93 -7.57 7.82 -3.47
C GLU A 93 -6.70 7.38 -2.28
N LEU A 94 -5.37 7.50 -2.39
CA LEU A 94 -4.48 7.23 -1.25
C LEU A 94 -4.80 8.14 -0.06
N ASN A 95 -5.01 9.43 -0.32
CA ASN A 95 -5.33 10.39 0.72
C ASN A 95 -6.67 10.09 1.41
N GLU A 96 -7.68 9.65 0.65
CA GLU A 96 -8.96 9.18 1.21
C GLU A 96 -8.74 7.96 2.10
N VAL A 97 -8.00 6.96 1.62
CA VAL A 97 -7.69 5.72 2.36
C VAL A 97 -6.95 5.99 3.68
N VAL A 98 -5.99 6.92 3.69
CA VAL A 98 -5.27 7.28 4.93
C VAL A 98 -6.19 8.05 5.88
N ARG A 99 -7.14 8.84 5.34
CA ARG A 99 -8.09 9.59 6.16
C ARG A 99 -9.14 8.70 6.82
N GLU A 100 -9.68 7.70 6.13
CA GLU A 100 -10.73 6.83 6.67
C GLU A 100 -10.28 5.94 7.86
N GLN A 101 -8.98 5.81 8.12
CA GLN A 101 -8.42 4.96 9.17
C GLN A 101 -8.81 5.34 10.61
N ARG A 102 -9.38 6.53 10.85
CA ARG A 102 -9.81 6.97 12.19
C ARG A 102 -11.12 6.33 12.65
N ASP A 103 -11.99 5.93 11.72
CA ASP A 103 -13.34 5.48 12.07
C ASP A 103 -13.38 3.98 12.44
N GLN A 104 -12.24 3.30 12.35
CA GLN A 104 -12.08 1.87 12.63
C GLN A 104 -11.29 1.59 13.93
N ALA A 105 -10.96 2.63 14.72
CA ALA A 105 -10.25 2.55 15.99
C ALA A 105 -11.14 3.06 17.13
#